data_AF-A0A9X2J259-F1
#
_entry.id   AF-A0A9X2J259-F1
#
_cell.length_a   1.000
_cell.length_b   1.000
_cell.length_c   1.000
_cell.angle_alpha   90.00
_cell.angle_beta   90.00
_cell.angle_gamma   90.00
#
_symmetry.space_group_name_H-M   'P 1'
#
loop_
_entity.id
_entity.type
_entity.pdbx_description
1 polymer ?
#
loop_
_entity_poly.entity_id
_entity_poly.type
_entity_poly.pdbx_seq_one_letter_code
_entity_poly.pdbx_strand_id
1 'polypeptide(L)'
;MSSGRLPNFLIILAAVLAMATAGPPEARAAMGIAAPGMALNTDDKRCSLGLSGHIGDIQYGVTAGHCFQGGKAVFAHDGFRMGVYEQGFGSDDTVEQLGFALVRYEPNVAAAATLPDRLTITSAEAVPAVGEEVCHIGSTTGTTCGPVTAVQNGYFVADFPSEKGDSGGIVYRRGGPGAADFLGILIGTKEGGGIVVESASYLRDTISAHTGGRFEWRLPPVP
;
A
#
# COMPACT_ATOMS: atom_id res chain seq x y z
N MET A 1 75.24 27.84 -63.29
CA MET A 1 75.32 26.38 -63.45
C MET A 1 74.59 25.72 -62.29
N SER A 2 73.77 24.72 -62.64
CA SER A 2 73.25 23.62 -61.82
C SER A 2 72.12 23.83 -60.81
N SER A 3 70.99 23.23 -61.20
CA SER A 3 69.73 22.89 -60.54
C SER A 3 69.80 22.22 -59.16
N GLY A 4 68.73 22.37 -58.37
CA GLY A 4 68.40 21.53 -57.22
C GLY A 4 66.92 21.69 -56.81
N ARG A 5 66.19 20.57 -56.73
CA ARG A 5 64.72 20.39 -56.64
C ARG A 5 64.06 20.89 -55.34
N LEU A 6 62.80 21.33 -55.40
CA LEU A 6 61.89 21.40 -54.23
C LEU A 6 61.39 20.00 -53.83
N PRO A 7 61.09 19.81 -52.53
CA PRO A 7 59.80 19.20 -52.21
C PRO A 7 59.06 19.85 -51.02
N ASN A 8 57.73 19.82 -51.14
CA ASN A 8 56.71 20.05 -50.11
C ASN A 8 57.08 19.46 -48.75
N PHE A 9 56.78 20.17 -47.67
CA PHE A 9 56.31 19.53 -46.43
C PHE A 9 55.14 20.30 -45.81
N LEU A 10 54.08 19.55 -45.57
CA LEU A 10 52.77 19.95 -45.07
C LEU A 10 52.83 20.50 -43.65
N ILE A 11 52.01 21.51 -43.39
CA ILE A 11 51.60 21.97 -42.06
C ILE A 11 50.62 20.93 -41.49
N ILE A 12 50.95 20.32 -40.33
CA ILE A 12 50.00 19.48 -39.59
C ILE A 12 49.46 20.30 -38.40
N LEU A 13 48.19 20.69 -38.49
CA LEU A 13 47.42 21.30 -37.41
C LEU A 13 46.79 20.17 -36.58
N ALA A 14 47.26 19.93 -35.35
CA ALA A 14 46.67 18.94 -34.46
C ALA A 14 45.41 19.52 -33.79
N ALA A 15 44.23 19.11 -34.25
CA ALA A 15 42.97 19.40 -33.57
C ALA A 15 42.79 18.44 -32.37
N VAL A 16 42.88 18.96 -31.15
CA VAL A 16 42.53 18.21 -29.94
C VAL A 16 41.01 18.17 -29.81
N LEU A 17 40.40 17.06 -30.23
CA LEU A 17 38.97 16.81 -30.07
C LEU A 17 38.72 16.35 -28.63
N ALA A 18 38.32 17.26 -27.75
CA ALA A 18 37.83 16.91 -26.42
C ALA A 18 36.49 16.18 -26.55
N MET A 19 36.51 14.85 -26.54
CA MET A 19 35.28 14.06 -26.46
C MET A 19 34.70 14.21 -25.05
N ALA A 20 33.57 14.91 -24.92
CA ALA A 20 32.76 14.87 -23.72
C ALA A 20 32.18 13.45 -23.59
N THR A 21 32.72 12.65 -22.68
CA THR A 21 32.12 11.37 -22.32
C THR A 21 30.86 11.66 -21.50
N ALA A 22 29.68 11.56 -22.12
CA ALA A 22 28.44 11.45 -21.37
C ALA A 22 28.54 10.19 -20.50
N GLY A 23 28.51 10.35 -19.18
CA GLY A 23 28.47 9.22 -18.26
C GLY A 23 27.23 8.35 -18.53
N PRO A 24 27.24 7.07 -18.12
CA PRO A 24 26.04 6.24 -18.23
C PRO A 24 24.88 6.92 -17.49
N PRO A 25 23.64 6.84 -18.01
CA PRO A 25 22.49 7.35 -17.28
C PRO A 25 22.42 6.63 -15.93
N GLU A 26 22.36 7.39 -14.83
CA GLU A 26 22.06 6.82 -13.53
C GLU A 26 20.73 6.07 -13.64
N ALA A 27 20.75 4.77 -13.31
CA ALA A 27 19.53 3.98 -13.27
C ALA A 27 18.60 4.60 -12.21
N ARG A 28 17.50 5.19 -12.64
CA ARG A 28 16.43 5.61 -11.71
C ARG A 28 15.99 4.36 -10.95
N ALA A 29 16.09 4.41 -9.63
CA ALA A 29 15.51 3.36 -8.79
C ALA A 29 14.04 3.21 -9.15
N ALA A 30 13.59 1.97 -9.37
CA ALA A 30 12.19 1.70 -9.60
C ALA A 30 11.38 2.17 -8.39
N MET A 31 10.28 2.88 -8.66
CA MET A 31 9.37 3.36 -7.63
C MET A 31 8.22 2.36 -7.49
N GLY A 32 7.97 1.91 -6.26
CA GLY A 32 6.80 1.09 -5.93
C GLY A 32 5.62 1.97 -5.55
N ILE A 33 4.40 1.51 -5.85
CA ILE A 33 3.18 2.14 -5.38
C ILE A 33 2.45 1.17 -4.46
N ALA A 34 2.20 1.59 -3.22
CA ALA A 34 1.37 0.86 -2.28
C ALA A 34 -0.10 1.29 -2.46
N ALA A 35 -0.89 0.47 -3.16
CA ALA A 35 -2.30 0.74 -3.45
C ALA A 35 -3.24 -0.14 -2.61
N PRO A 36 -4.34 0.41 -2.05
CA PRO A 36 -5.34 -0.37 -1.34
C PRO A 36 -5.80 -1.61 -2.11
N GLY A 37 -5.89 -2.74 -1.42
CA GLY A 37 -6.25 -4.05 -1.96
C GLY A 37 -5.13 -4.83 -2.64
N MET A 38 -3.94 -4.24 -2.84
CA MET A 38 -2.81 -4.97 -3.45
C MET A 38 -2.31 -6.11 -2.56
N ALA A 39 -1.66 -7.10 -3.18
CA ALA A 39 -1.02 -8.20 -2.45
C ALA A 39 0.16 -7.72 -1.60
N LEU A 40 0.22 -8.22 -0.37
CA LEU A 40 1.36 -8.19 0.53
C LEU A 40 1.83 -9.64 0.74
N ASN A 41 2.92 -10.01 0.07
CA ASN A 41 3.45 -11.37 0.07
C ASN A 41 4.68 -11.48 0.96
N THR A 42 4.76 -12.57 1.70
CA THR A 42 6.00 -13.14 2.23
C THR A 42 6.30 -14.44 1.50
N ASP A 43 7.27 -15.21 1.98
CA ASP A 43 7.61 -16.55 1.48
C ASP A 43 6.47 -17.56 1.60
N ASP A 44 5.61 -17.43 2.62
CA ASP A 44 4.60 -18.43 2.97
C ASP A 44 3.19 -17.87 3.22
N LYS A 45 3.03 -16.54 3.20
CA LYS A 45 1.74 -15.88 3.47
C LYS A 45 1.45 -14.82 2.41
N ARG A 46 0.18 -14.74 2.02
CA ARG A 46 -0.38 -13.62 1.25
C ARG A 46 -1.46 -12.96 2.08
N CYS A 47 -1.39 -11.64 2.17
CA CYS A 47 -2.45 -10.78 2.66
C CYS A 47 -2.68 -9.63 1.67
N SER A 48 -3.59 -8.74 2.01
CA SER A 48 -3.92 -7.56 1.21
C SER A 48 -3.64 -6.29 2.00
N LEU A 49 -3.25 -5.23 1.29
CA LEU A 49 -3.09 -3.90 1.88
C LEU A 49 -4.47 -3.28 2.14
N GLY A 50 -4.70 -2.77 3.34
CA GLY A 50 -5.90 -2.01 3.67
C GLY A 50 -5.76 -0.58 3.18
N LEU A 51 -5.23 0.28 4.04
CA LEU A 51 -4.86 1.65 3.70
C LEU A 51 -3.50 1.98 4.30
N SER A 52 -2.75 2.84 3.63
CA SER A 52 -1.49 3.34 4.18
C SER A 52 -1.73 4.49 5.15
N GLY A 53 -0.77 4.69 6.05
CA GLY A 53 -0.74 5.87 6.92
C GLY A 53 0.68 6.15 7.38
N HIS A 54 0.83 7.00 8.39
CA HIS A 54 2.12 7.36 8.94
C HIS A 54 2.09 7.54 10.45
N ILE A 55 3.27 7.34 11.05
CA ILE A 55 3.57 7.70 12.44
C ILE A 55 4.78 8.62 12.38
N GLY A 56 4.58 9.91 12.68
CA GLY A 56 5.57 10.94 12.33
C GLY A 56 5.86 10.93 10.84
N ASP A 57 7.13 10.87 10.47
CA ASP A 57 7.61 10.89 9.06
C ASP A 57 7.66 9.49 8.41
N ILE A 58 7.29 8.43 9.15
CA ILE A 58 7.47 7.05 8.70
C ILE A 58 6.16 6.55 8.11
N GLN A 59 6.22 6.09 6.86
CA GLN A 59 5.06 5.54 6.16
C GLN A 59 4.91 4.04 6.40
N TYR A 60 3.66 3.62 6.62
CA TYR A 60 3.29 2.24 6.84
C TYR A 60 2.14 1.82 5.95
N GLY A 61 2.16 0.57 5.52
CA GLY A 61 0.98 -0.15 5.07
C GLY A 61 0.29 -0.84 6.24
N VAL A 62 -1.01 -0.67 6.36
CA VAL A 62 -1.82 -1.36 7.38
C VAL A 62 -2.50 -2.57 6.77
N THR A 63 -2.42 -3.71 7.47
CA THR A 63 -3.11 -4.96 7.14
C THR A 63 -3.55 -5.65 8.44
N ALA A 64 -4.18 -6.82 8.35
CA ALA A 64 -4.73 -7.53 9.52
C ALA A 64 -3.63 -8.01 10.49
N GLY A 65 -3.92 -8.09 11.78
CA GLY A 65 -3.03 -8.59 12.83
C GLY A 65 -2.50 -10.00 12.56
N HIS A 66 -3.36 -10.94 12.15
CA HIS A 66 -2.91 -12.32 11.84
C HIS A 66 -2.00 -12.40 10.62
N CYS A 67 -1.85 -11.33 9.83
CA CYS A 67 -0.87 -11.25 8.75
C CYS A 67 0.56 -11.04 9.26
N PHE A 68 0.73 -10.50 10.46
CA PHE A 68 2.03 -10.12 10.99
C PHE A 68 3.03 -11.29 11.01
N GLN A 69 4.23 -11.02 10.49
CA GLN A 69 5.39 -11.92 10.57
C GLN A 69 6.63 -11.06 10.84
N GLY A 70 6.84 -10.69 12.10
CA GLY A 70 7.85 -9.71 12.51
C GLY A 70 9.23 -9.92 11.87
N GLY A 71 9.75 -8.86 11.27
CA GLY A 71 11.05 -8.85 10.58
C GLY A 71 11.05 -9.45 9.17
N LYS A 72 9.96 -10.08 8.71
CA LYS A 72 9.89 -10.61 7.33
C LYS A 72 9.77 -9.49 6.31
N ALA A 73 10.52 -9.63 5.22
CA ALA A 73 10.37 -8.77 4.05
C ALA A 73 9.01 -9.01 3.37
N VAL A 74 8.39 -7.92 2.93
CA VAL A 74 7.09 -7.93 2.27
C VAL A 74 7.25 -7.48 0.82
N PHE A 75 6.61 -8.21 -0.09
CA PHE A 75 6.72 -8.03 -1.54
C PHE A 75 5.34 -7.83 -2.18
N ALA A 76 5.30 -7.04 -3.25
CA ALA A 76 4.14 -6.95 -4.13
C ALA A 76 4.00 -8.23 -4.98
N HIS A 77 2.94 -8.31 -5.79
CA HIS A 77 2.70 -9.47 -6.66
C HIS A 77 3.79 -9.69 -7.72
N ASP A 78 4.40 -8.61 -8.21
CA ASP A 78 5.48 -8.64 -9.20
C ASP A 78 6.88 -8.88 -8.59
N GLY A 79 6.95 -9.14 -7.28
CA GLY A 79 8.20 -9.33 -6.56
C GLY A 79 8.90 -8.03 -6.15
N PHE A 80 8.29 -6.86 -6.39
CA PHE A 80 8.84 -5.60 -5.88
C PHE A 80 8.84 -5.61 -4.34
N ARG A 81 9.98 -5.29 -3.72
CA ARG A 81 10.09 -5.24 -2.26
C ARG A 81 9.42 -3.99 -1.71
N MET A 82 8.30 -4.19 -1.01
CA MET A 82 7.50 -3.10 -0.44
C MET A 82 8.03 -2.62 0.90
N GLY A 83 8.60 -3.51 1.71
CA GLY A 83 9.00 -3.17 3.06
C GLY A 83 9.30 -4.35 3.96
N VAL A 84 9.05 -4.15 5.26
CA VAL A 84 9.20 -5.16 6.31
C VAL A 84 8.04 -5.07 7.30
N TYR A 85 7.56 -6.22 7.80
CA TYR A 85 6.66 -6.23 8.95
C TYR A 85 7.39 -5.77 10.20
N GLU A 86 7.09 -4.56 10.67
CA GLU A 86 7.82 -3.95 11.78
C GLU A 86 7.10 -4.13 13.11
N GLN A 87 5.79 -3.89 13.13
CA GLN A 87 4.97 -3.94 14.34
C GLN A 87 3.66 -4.64 14.04
N GLY A 88 3.10 -5.30 15.05
CA GLY A 88 1.78 -5.91 14.96
C GLY A 88 1.18 -6.14 16.34
N PHE A 89 -0.14 -6.19 16.39
CA PHE A 89 -0.93 -6.40 17.59
C PHE A 89 -2.21 -7.16 17.20
N GLY A 90 -2.76 -7.95 18.12
CA GLY A 90 -3.96 -8.75 17.86
C GLY A 90 -3.65 -10.00 17.05
N SER A 91 -4.30 -11.12 17.40
CA SER A 91 -4.21 -12.37 16.63
C SER A 91 -5.35 -12.52 15.65
N ASP A 92 -6.40 -11.69 15.74
CA ASP A 92 -7.62 -11.77 14.95
C ASP A 92 -8.38 -13.12 15.04
N ASP A 93 -8.03 -14.00 15.99
CA ASP A 93 -8.73 -15.27 16.19
C ASP A 93 -10.16 -15.06 16.70
N THR A 94 -10.39 -13.94 17.39
CA THR A 94 -11.68 -13.53 17.96
C THR A 94 -11.88 -12.02 17.79
N VAL A 95 -13.12 -11.54 17.91
CA VAL A 95 -13.42 -10.10 17.80
C VAL A 95 -12.85 -9.28 18.97
N GLU A 96 -12.52 -9.94 20.09
CA GLU A 96 -11.82 -9.35 21.23
C GLU A 96 -10.30 -9.24 21.02
N GLN A 97 -9.77 -9.92 20.01
CA GLN A 97 -8.34 -9.97 19.68
C GLN A 97 -8.02 -9.30 18.33
N LEU A 98 -8.93 -8.46 17.84
CA LEU A 98 -8.71 -7.66 16.63
C LEU A 98 -7.47 -6.80 16.74
N GLY A 99 -6.74 -6.67 15.64
CA GLY A 99 -5.67 -5.71 15.53
C GLY A 99 -5.06 -5.62 14.13
N PHE A 100 -3.77 -5.30 14.11
CA PHE A 100 -3.12 -4.80 12.91
C PHE A 100 -1.73 -5.39 12.74
N ALA A 101 -1.26 -5.33 11.50
CA ALA A 101 0.15 -5.43 11.17
C ALA A 101 0.57 -4.21 10.36
N LEU A 102 1.73 -3.64 10.72
CA LEU A 102 2.35 -2.53 10.01
C LEU A 102 3.52 -3.00 9.17
N VAL A 103 3.43 -2.74 7.88
CA VAL A 103 4.55 -2.87 6.94
C VAL A 103 5.23 -1.50 6.85
N ARG A 104 6.42 -1.35 7.44
CA ARG A 104 7.24 -0.17 7.20
C ARG A 104 7.71 -0.20 5.76
N TYR A 105 7.38 0.84 5.00
CA TYR A 105 7.74 0.90 3.58
C TYR A 105 9.22 1.16 3.35
N GLU A 106 9.74 0.62 2.25
CA GLU A 106 11.03 1.05 1.71
C GLU A 106 10.98 2.52 1.26
N PRO A 107 12.12 3.25 1.26
CA PRO A 107 12.14 4.67 0.89
C PRO A 107 11.63 4.98 -0.53
N ASN A 108 11.65 4.01 -1.44
CA ASN A 108 11.21 4.13 -2.83
C ASN A 108 9.77 3.64 -3.06
N VAL A 109 8.97 3.48 -2.00
CA VAL A 109 7.56 3.11 -2.08
C VAL A 109 6.70 4.32 -1.72
N ALA A 110 5.81 4.71 -2.64
CA ALA A 110 4.82 5.75 -2.39
C ALA A 110 3.45 5.15 -2.05
N ALA A 111 2.81 5.67 -1.01
CA ALA A 111 1.45 5.31 -0.64
C ALA A 111 0.41 6.01 -1.52
N ALA A 112 -0.54 5.25 -2.08
CA ALA A 112 -1.70 5.75 -2.80
C ALA A 112 -2.95 5.72 -1.92
N ALA A 113 -3.82 6.71 -2.09
CA ALA A 113 -5.17 6.74 -1.53
C ALA A 113 -6.26 6.48 -2.59
N THR A 114 -5.84 6.13 -3.81
CA THR A 114 -6.74 5.92 -4.95
C THR A 114 -6.93 4.43 -5.19
N LEU A 115 -8.18 4.03 -5.42
CA LEU A 115 -8.60 2.67 -5.73
C LEU A 115 -8.45 2.38 -7.24
N PRO A 116 -8.41 1.10 -7.66
CA PRO A 116 -8.30 0.73 -9.07
C PRO A 116 -9.39 1.31 -9.99
N ASP A 117 -10.58 1.55 -9.46
CA ASP A 117 -11.71 2.17 -10.18
C ASP A 117 -11.67 3.71 -10.18
N ARG A 118 -10.53 4.30 -9.79
CA ARG A 118 -10.25 5.75 -9.71
C ARG A 118 -11.02 6.50 -8.63
N LEU A 119 -11.70 5.80 -7.72
CA LEU A 119 -12.18 6.43 -6.49
C LEU A 119 -11.00 6.82 -5.61
N THR A 120 -11.12 7.98 -4.95
CA THR A 120 -10.13 8.42 -3.97
C THR A 120 -10.72 8.29 -2.58
N ILE A 121 -9.98 7.65 -1.67
CA ILE A 121 -10.33 7.64 -0.25
C ILE A 121 -10.13 9.05 0.30
N THR A 122 -11.23 9.68 0.71
CA THR A 122 -11.26 11.06 1.21
C THR A 122 -11.58 11.17 2.69
N SER A 123 -12.03 10.07 3.31
CA SER A 123 -12.37 10.00 4.73
C SER A 123 -12.04 8.62 5.28
N ALA A 124 -11.75 8.58 6.58
CA ALA A 124 -11.61 7.37 7.38
C ALA A 124 -12.39 7.47 8.71
N GLU A 125 -13.35 8.40 8.77
CA GLU A 125 -14.15 8.70 9.98
C GLU A 125 -15.61 8.24 9.83
N ALA A 126 -15.97 7.69 8.66
CA ALA A 126 -17.33 7.24 8.40
C ALA A 126 -17.65 5.97 9.20
N VAL A 127 -18.87 5.93 9.76
CA VAL A 127 -19.42 4.75 10.42
C VAL A 127 -20.45 4.12 9.48
N PRO A 128 -20.37 2.81 9.19
CA PRO A 128 -21.34 2.15 8.34
C PRO A 128 -22.69 1.99 9.03
N ALA A 129 -23.75 1.83 8.24
CA ALA A 129 -25.10 1.50 8.71
C ALA A 129 -25.52 0.09 8.26
N VAL A 130 -26.33 -0.60 9.07
CA VAL A 130 -26.92 -1.89 8.66
C VAL A 130 -27.79 -1.70 7.40
N GLY A 131 -27.62 -2.57 6.42
CA GLY A 131 -28.27 -2.52 5.11
C GLY A 131 -27.52 -1.68 4.07
N GLU A 132 -26.48 -0.94 4.47
CA GLU A 132 -25.65 -0.16 3.56
C GLU A 132 -24.79 -1.07 2.67
N GLU A 133 -24.69 -0.72 1.39
CA GLU A 133 -23.77 -1.42 0.48
C GLU A 133 -22.34 -0.91 0.69
N VAL A 134 -21.43 -1.86 0.92
CA VAL A 134 -19.99 -1.62 1.01
C VAL A 134 -19.26 -2.50 0.01
N CYS A 135 -18.09 -2.05 -0.41
CA CYS A 135 -17.22 -2.79 -1.30
C CYS A 135 -15.90 -3.11 -0.61
N HIS A 136 -15.34 -4.26 -0.97
CA HIS A 136 -14.04 -4.75 -0.55
C HIS A 136 -13.10 -4.81 -1.75
N ILE A 137 -11.81 -4.60 -1.53
CA ILE A 137 -10.77 -4.96 -2.49
C ILE A 137 -9.72 -5.82 -1.80
N GLY A 138 -9.56 -7.04 -2.30
CA GLY A 138 -8.59 -8.01 -1.83
C GLY A 138 -7.71 -8.56 -2.96
N SER A 139 -6.54 -9.07 -2.59
CA SER A 139 -5.54 -9.60 -3.51
C SER A 139 -5.95 -10.91 -4.19
N THR A 140 -6.97 -11.60 -3.65
CA THR A 140 -7.48 -12.86 -4.19
C THR A 140 -8.76 -12.63 -4.99
N THR A 141 -9.78 -12.00 -4.38
CA THR A 141 -11.10 -11.85 -5.02
C THR A 141 -11.23 -10.58 -5.87
N GLY A 142 -10.30 -9.64 -5.77
CA GLY A 142 -10.43 -8.34 -6.39
C GLY A 142 -11.53 -7.52 -5.72
N THR A 143 -12.36 -6.83 -6.50
CA THR A 143 -13.46 -6.02 -5.97
C THR A 143 -14.74 -6.81 -5.83
N THR A 144 -15.26 -6.89 -4.61
CA THR A 144 -16.55 -7.51 -4.28
C THR A 144 -17.38 -6.53 -3.45
N CYS A 145 -18.71 -6.60 -3.51
CA CYS A 145 -19.58 -5.69 -2.75
C CYS A 145 -20.77 -6.44 -2.17
N GLY A 146 -21.35 -5.88 -1.11
CA GLY A 146 -22.53 -6.43 -0.46
C GLY A 146 -22.94 -5.64 0.78
N PRO A 147 -24.06 -6.03 1.43
CA PRO A 147 -24.64 -5.25 2.51
C PRO A 147 -23.92 -5.45 3.84
N VAL A 148 -23.90 -4.40 4.66
CA VAL A 148 -23.57 -4.48 6.09
C VAL A 148 -24.74 -5.16 6.82
N THR A 149 -24.45 -6.20 7.59
CA THR A 149 -25.46 -7.00 8.30
C THR A 149 -25.50 -6.75 9.80
N ALA A 150 -24.39 -6.27 10.37
CA ALA A 150 -24.33 -5.85 11.78
C ALA A 150 -23.26 -4.78 11.98
N VAL A 151 -23.48 -3.87 12.93
CA VAL A 151 -22.50 -2.85 13.33
C VAL A 151 -22.29 -2.98 14.84
N GLN A 152 -21.05 -3.02 15.27
CA GLN A 152 -20.64 -3.20 16.67
C GLN A 152 -19.59 -2.18 17.05
N ASN A 153 -19.22 -2.14 18.34
CA ASN A 153 -18.12 -1.30 18.77
C ASN A 153 -16.78 -1.90 18.28
N GLY A 154 -16.11 -1.18 17.38
CA GLY A 154 -14.79 -1.55 16.87
C GLY A 154 -14.78 -2.35 15.57
N TYR A 155 -15.88 -2.98 15.20
CA TYR A 155 -16.00 -3.77 13.97
C TYR A 155 -17.43 -3.78 13.44
N PHE A 156 -17.60 -4.23 12.20
CA PHE A 156 -18.90 -4.51 11.62
C PHE A 156 -18.85 -5.83 10.84
N VAL A 157 -20.02 -6.34 10.47
CA VAL A 157 -20.17 -7.55 9.66
C VAL A 157 -20.82 -7.16 8.34
N ALA A 158 -20.29 -7.68 7.24
CA ALA A 158 -20.84 -7.50 5.90
C ALA A 158 -20.96 -8.84 5.17
N ASP A 159 -21.77 -8.89 4.11
CA ASP A 159 -21.99 -10.08 3.31
C ASP A 159 -21.53 -9.85 1.87
N PHE A 160 -20.25 -10.11 1.61
CA PHE A 160 -19.67 -10.10 0.28
C PHE A 160 -18.67 -11.26 0.13
N PRO A 161 -18.41 -11.75 -1.10
CA PRO A 161 -17.43 -12.80 -1.32
C PRO A 161 -16.02 -12.39 -0.88
N SER A 162 -15.31 -13.31 -0.22
CA SER A 162 -13.90 -13.17 0.18
C SER A 162 -13.22 -14.54 0.18
N GLU A 163 -11.91 -14.56 -0.05
CA GLU A 163 -11.10 -15.78 -0.03
C GLU A 163 -9.82 -15.60 0.79
N LYS A 164 -9.16 -16.72 1.12
CA LYS A 164 -7.86 -16.67 1.79
C LYS A 164 -6.88 -15.80 0.98
N GLY A 165 -6.27 -14.82 1.64
CA GLY A 165 -5.40 -13.81 1.05
C GLY A 165 -6.03 -12.42 0.95
N ASP A 166 -7.35 -12.31 1.09
CA ASP A 166 -8.04 -11.01 1.13
C ASP A 166 -7.93 -10.32 2.50
N SER A 167 -7.47 -11.04 3.52
CA SER A 167 -7.24 -10.49 4.86
C SER A 167 -6.38 -9.22 4.83
N GLY A 168 -6.82 -8.22 5.59
CA GLY A 168 -6.29 -6.87 5.64
C GLY A 168 -6.74 -5.98 4.48
N GLY A 169 -7.39 -6.51 3.45
CA GLY A 169 -7.81 -5.73 2.30
C GLY A 169 -8.87 -4.69 2.66
N ILE A 170 -8.87 -3.59 1.91
CA ILE A 170 -9.71 -2.43 2.18
C ILE A 170 -11.19 -2.79 2.10
N VAL A 171 -11.99 -2.22 3.00
CA VAL A 171 -13.44 -2.12 2.90
C VAL A 171 -13.82 -0.65 2.89
N TYR A 172 -14.63 -0.27 1.92
CA TYR A 172 -14.96 1.12 1.65
C TYR A 172 -16.42 1.28 1.24
N ARG A 173 -16.92 2.50 1.41
CA ARG A 173 -18.19 2.95 0.84
C ARG A 173 -17.92 3.92 -0.29
N ARG A 174 -18.66 3.80 -1.39
CA ARG A 174 -18.66 4.82 -2.44
C ARG A 174 -19.32 6.10 -1.89
N GLY A 175 -18.58 7.20 -1.91
CA GLY A 175 -19.07 8.50 -1.49
C GLY A 175 -19.66 9.29 -2.66
N GLY A 176 -19.50 10.61 -2.63
CA GLY A 176 -19.82 11.49 -3.76
C GLY A 176 -18.98 11.20 -5.02
N PRO A 177 -19.17 11.95 -6.12
CA PRO A 177 -18.47 11.71 -7.38
C PRO A 177 -16.94 11.60 -7.20
N GLY A 178 -16.38 10.44 -7.52
CA GLY A 178 -14.93 10.17 -7.44
C GLY A 178 -14.37 9.96 -6.03
N ALA A 179 -15.22 9.95 -5.00
CA ALA A 179 -14.83 9.85 -3.60
C ALA A 179 -15.28 8.52 -2.98
N ALA A 180 -14.56 8.09 -1.95
CA ALA A 180 -14.90 6.95 -1.12
C ALA A 180 -14.49 7.18 0.33
N ASP A 181 -15.19 6.51 1.23
CA ASP A 181 -14.87 6.49 2.65
C ASP A 181 -14.24 5.14 2.99
N PHE A 182 -13.07 5.16 3.62
CA PHE A 182 -12.45 3.98 4.20
C PHE A 182 -13.20 3.60 5.47
N LEU A 183 -13.75 2.39 5.49
CA LEU A 183 -14.56 1.90 6.61
C LEU A 183 -13.78 0.91 7.49
N GLY A 184 -12.78 0.23 6.95
CA GLY A 184 -12.03 -0.76 7.71
C GLY A 184 -11.27 -1.76 6.85
N ILE A 185 -10.74 -2.79 7.50
CA ILE A 185 -10.01 -3.89 6.85
C ILE A 185 -10.73 -5.22 7.06
N LEU A 186 -10.73 -6.07 6.02
CA LEU A 186 -11.26 -7.42 6.10
C LEU A 186 -10.40 -8.25 7.06
N ILE A 187 -11.02 -8.90 8.05
CA ILE A 187 -10.31 -9.80 8.96
C ILE A 187 -10.50 -11.24 8.51
N GLY A 188 -11.75 -11.72 8.53
CA GLY A 188 -12.09 -13.06 8.11
C GLY A 188 -13.59 -13.33 8.26
N THR A 189 -13.98 -14.58 8.08
CA THR A 189 -15.38 -15.00 8.17
C THR A 189 -15.73 -15.36 9.62
N LYS A 190 -16.86 -14.85 10.12
CA LYS A 190 -17.38 -15.22 11.44
C LYS A 190 -17.95 -16.64 11.44
N GLU A 191 -17.89 -17.32 12.58
CA GLU A 191 -18.70 -18.51 12.83
C GLU A 191 -20.20 -18.18 12.64
N GLY A 192 -20.85 -18.87 11.69
CA GLY A 192 -22.24 -18.58 11.28
C GLY A 192 -22.38 -17.73 10.00
N GLY A 193 -21.28 -17.34 9.36
CA GLY A 193 -21.27 -16.59 8.10
C GLY A 193 -21.10 -15.08 8.28
N GLY A 194 -20.82 -14.40 7.16
CA GLY A 194 -20.52 -12.97 7.13
C GLY A 194 -19.04 -12.65 7.41
N ILE A 195 -18.59 -11.54 6.84
CA ILE A 195 -17.22 -11.05 6.89
C ILE A 195 -17.08 -10.05 8.02
N VAL A 196 -16.16 -10.32 8.95
CA VAL A 196 -15.75 -9.38 9.99
C VAL A 196 -14.83 -8.35 9.38
N VAL A 197 -15.18 -7.08 9.59
CA VAL A 197 -14.39 -5.92 9.18
C VAL A 197 -14.04 -5.11 10.41
N GLU A 198 -12.75 -5.00 10.71
CA GLU A 198 -12.27 -4.12 11.76
C GLU A 198 -12.39 -2.66 11.31
N SER A 199 -13.07 -1.83 12.09
CA SER A 199 -13.41 -0.47 11.69
C SER A 199 -12.20 0.46 11.64
N ALA A 200 -12.19 1.41 10.69
CA ALA A 200 -11.09 2.33 10.46
C ALA A 200 -10.73 3.17 11.70
N SER A 201 -11.73 3.60 12.48
CA SER A 201 -11.53 4.37 13.71
C SER A 201 -10.87 3.54 14.81
N TYR A 202 -11.39 2.33 15.06
CA TYR A 202 -10.82 1.42 16.03
C TYR A 202 -9.41 0.99 15.66
N LEU A 203 -9.17 0.71 14.37
CA LEU A 203 -7.86 0.36 13.84
C LEU A 203 -6.84 1.50 14.06
N ARG A 204 -7.20 2.76 13.74
CA ARG A 204 -6.35 3.94 13.97
C ARG A 204 -6.00 4.10 15.46
N ASP A 205 -7.01 3.97 16.32
CA ASP A 205 -6.85 4.18 17.76
C ASP A 205 -6.00 3.05 18.37
N THR A 206 -6.21 1.81 17.93
CA THR A 206 -5.43 0.63 18.33
C THR A 206 -3.97 0.76 17.87
N ILE A 207 -3.71 1.19 16.63
CA ILE A 207 -2.34 1.46 16.17
C ILE A 207 -1.68 2.53 17.04
N SER A 208 -2.37 3.65 17.28
CA SER A 208 -1.82 4.75 18.08
C SER A 208 -1.49 4.33 19.51
N ALA A 209 -2.33 3.46 20.10
CA ALA A 209 -2.13 2.94 21.45
C ALA A 209 -0.92 2.00 21.58
N HIS A 210 -0.53 1.31 20.52
CA HIS A 210 0.51 0.26 20.56
C HIS A 210 1.84 0.64 19.91
N THR A 211 1.90 1.75 19.18
CA THR A 211 3.10 2.12 18.39
C THR A 211 3.85 3.34 18.92
N GLY A 212 3.45 3.86 20.07
CA GLY A 212 4.15 4.96 20.76
C GLY A 212 4.05 6.32 20.07
N GLY A 213 3.15 6.47 19.08
CA GLY A 213 2.90 7.71 18.36
C GLY A 213 1.50 7.76 17.78
N ARG A 214 1.03 8.95 17.42
CA ARG A 214 -0.25 9.12 16.75
C ARG A 214 -0.16 8.58 15.33
N PHE A 215 -1.06 7.67 14.97
CA PHE A 215 -1.22 7.20 13.61
C PHE A 215 -2.19 8.07 12.83
N GLU A 216 -1.82 8.38 11.59
CA GLU A 216 -2.60 9.21 10.67
C GLU A 216 -2.75 8.51 9.32
N TRP A 217 -3.99 8.38 8.83
CA TRP A 217 -4.27 7.81 7.52
C TRP A 217 -3.70 8.68 6.41
N ARG A 218 -3.13 8.06 5.37
CA ARG A 218 -2.67 8.77 4.18
C ARG A 218 -3.87 9.12 3.30
N LEU A 219 -4.47 10.28 3.56
CA LEU A 219 -5.56 10.84 2.77
C LEU A 219 -5.07 12.03 1.93
N PRO A 220 -5.75 12.39 0.83
CA PRO A 220 -5.54 13.67 0.17
C PRO A 220 -5.77 14.83 1.15
N PRO A 221 -5.10 15.98 0.96
CA PRO A 221 -5.43 17.18 1.72
C PRO A 221 -6.90 17.53 1.50
N VAL A 222 -7.57 17.93 2.58
CA VAL A 222 -8.93 18.49 2.49
C VAL A 222 -8.84 19.80 1.70
N PRO A 223 -9.71 20.03 0.69
CA PRO A 223 -9.76 21.27 -0.06
C PRO A 223 -9.96 22.52 0.80
#